data_AF-A0A0D7QHA2-F1
#
_entry.id   AF-A0A0D7QHA2-F1
#
_cell.length_a   1.000
_cell.length_b   1.000
_cell.length_c   1.000
_cell.angle_alpha   90.00
_cell.angle_beta   90.00
_cell.angle_gamma   90.00
#
_symmetry.space_group_name_H-M   'P 1'
#
loop_
_entity.id
_entity.type
_entity.pdbx_description
1 polymer ?
#
loop_
_entity_poly.entity_id
_entity_poly.type
_entity_poly.pdbx_seq_one_letter_code
_entity_poly.pdbx_strand_id
1 'polypeptide(L)' 'MTSARPESDDDDGLEAAVDQAISACGGDMRATIRALIVANEFLENEVGELMKAVSRAHSRGRFQTYSG' A
#
# COMPACT_ATOMS: atom_id res chain seq x y z
N MET A 1 26.56 24.05 -0.25
CA MET A 1 26.14 23.40 -1.51
C MET A 1 24.79 22.77 -1.24
N THR A 2 23.73 23.30 -1.86
CA THR A 2 22.38 22.75 -1.74
C THR A 2 22.33 21.43 -2.51
N SER A 3 22.01 20.33 -1.83
CA SER A 3 21.80 19.04 -2.47
C SER A 3 20.36 19.02 -2.97
N ALA A 4 20.14 19.45 -4.22
CA ALA A 4 18.86 19.27 -4.88
C ALA A 4 18.58 17.77 -4.99
N ARG A 5 17.67 17.25 -4.16
CA ARG A 5 17.08 15.93 -4.36
C ARG A 5 16.23 15.98 -5.63
N PRO A 6 16.10 14.88 -6.39
CA PRO A 6 15.17 14.82 -7.51
C PRO A 6 13.75 14.80 -6.93
N GLU A 7 13.20 15.99 -6.67
CA GLU A 7 11.79 16.22 -6.38
C GLU A 7 11.09 16.21 -7.75
N SER A 8 10.73 15.05 -8.26
CA SER A 8 10.15 14.96 -9.61
C SER A 8 9.23 13.73 -9.72
N ASP A 9 7.95 14.01 -9.97
CA ASP A 9 6.81 13.13 -10.26
C ASP A 9 6.22 12.28 -9.13
N ASP A 10 7.01 11.60 -8.30
CA ASP A 10 6.46 10.73 -7.24
C ASP A 10 5.81 11.52 -6.09
N ASP A 11 6.35 12.71 -5.78
CA ASP A 11 5.85 13.59 -4.73
C ASP A 11 4.50 14.23 -5.14
N ASP A 12 4.36 14.60 -6.42
CA ASP A 12 3.13 15.17 -6.97
C ASP A 12 1.97 14.15 -6.94
N GLY A 13 2.27 12.87 -7.22
CA GLY A 13 1.29 11.79 -7.15
C GLY A 13 0.85 11.49 -5.72
N LEU A 14 1.79 11.56 -4.76
CA LEU A 14 1.50 11.37 -3.34
C LEU A 14 0.62 12.50 -2.80
N GLU A 15 0.98 13.76 -3.06
CA GLU A 15 0.20 14.92 -2.61
C GLU A 15 -1.22 14.92 -3.20
N ALA A 16 -1.38 14.55 -4.48
CA ALA A 16 -2.69 14.40 -5.08
C ALA A 16 -3.53 13.29 -4.43
N ALA A 17 -2.91 12.20 -3.97
CA ALA A 17 -3.60 11.12 -3.24
C ALA A 17 -3.98 11.55 -1.81
N VAL A 18 -3.13 12.35 -1.15
CA VAL A 18 -3.41 12.96 0.15
C VAL A 18 -4.64 13.86 0.05
N ASP A 19 -4.68 14.76 -0.93
CA ASP A 19 -5.81 15.65 -1.16
C ASP A 19 -7.11 14.87 -1.41
N GLN A 20 -7.05 13.79 -2.19
CA GLN A 20 -8.19 12.90 -2.41
C GLN A 20 -8.68 12.24 -1.13
N ALA A 21 -7.77 11.74 -0.29
CA ALA A 21 -8.12 11.11 0.98
C ALA A 21 -8.79 12.10 1.96
N ILE A 22 -8.25 13.32 2.04
CA ILE A 22 -8.81 14.41 2.84
C ILE A 22 -10.21 14.79 2.32
N SER A 23 -10.36 14.94 1.00
CA SER A 23 -11.63 15.26 0.36
C SER A 23 -12.70 14.19 0.61
N ALA A 24 -12.32 12.91 0.52
CA ALA A 24 -13.21 11.79 0.82
C ALA A 24 -13.71 11.77 2.27
N CYS A 25 -12.92 12.34 3.20
CA CYS A 25 -13.29 12.50 4.60
C CYS A 25 -13.91 13.88 4.92
N GLY A 26 -14.30 14.65 3.89
CA GLY A 26 -14.94 15.96 4.05
C GLY A 26 -14.02 17.03 4.65
N GLY A 27 -12.71 16.88 4.53
CA GLY A 27 -11.73 17.80 5.10
C GLY A 27 -11.34 17.51 6.56
N ASP A 28 -11.93 16.52 7.22
CA ASP A 28 -11.53 16.15 8.58
C ASP A 28 -10.23 15.32 8.55
N MET A 29 -9.11 15.99 8.85
CA MET A 29 -7.80 15.35 8.94
C MET A 29 -7.74 14.22 9.97
N ARG A 30 -8.45 14.33 11.10
CA ARG A 30 -8.46 13.26 12.12
C ARG A 30 -9.25 12.05 11.64
N ALA A 31 -10.36 12.26 10.93
CA ALA A 31 -11.09 11.17 10.26
C ALA A 31 -10.24 10.51 9.17
N THR A 32 -9.55 11.33 8.37
CA THR A 32 -8.63 10.86 7.31
C THR A 32 -7.54 9.96 7.88
N ILE A 33 -6.84 10.40 8.92
CA ILE A 33 -5.78 9.61 9.56
C ILE A 33 -6.32 8.29 10.14
N ARG A 34 -7.50 8.31 10.77
CA ARG A 34 -8.13 7.07 11.27
C ARG A 34 -8.47 6.12 10.12
N ALA A 35 -9.02 6.62 9.03
CA ALA A 35 -9.37 5.83 7.86
C ALA A 35 -8.11 5.20 7.23
N LEU A 36 -7.01 5.96 7.12
CA LEU A 36 -5.74 5.45 6.61
C LEU A 36 -5.12 4.37 7.51
N ILE A 37 -5.20 4.52 8.83
CA ILE A 37 -4.73 3.48 9.77
C ILE A 37 -5.53 2.18 9.57
N VAL A 38 -6.86 2.27 9.53
CA VAL A 38 -7.73 1.09 9.31
C VAL A 38 -7.46 0.45 7.94
N ALA A 39 -7.28 1.26 6.90
CA ALA A 39 -6.96 0.76 5.56
C ALA A 39 -5.60 0.03 5.53
N ASN A 40 -4.59 0.55 6.23
CA ASN A 40 -3.29 -0.10 6.36
C ASN A 40 -3.39 -1.43 7.10
N GLU A 41 -4.07 -1.47 8.26
CA GLU A 41 -4.31 -2.72 9.01
C GLU A 41 -5.02 -3.78 8.14
N PHE A 42 -5.99 -3.36 7.34
CA PHE A 42 -6.68 -4.24 6.40
C PHE A 42 -5.71 -4.81 5.33
N LEU A 43 -4.90 -3.96 4.70
CA LEU A 43 -3.93 -4.38 3.68
C LEU A 43 -2.88 -5.34 4.26
N GLU A 44 -2.38 -5.07 5.46
CA GLU A 44 -1.44 -5.95 6.16
C GLU A 44 -2.05 -7.34 6.40
N ASN A 45 -3.32 -7.40 6.79
CA ASN A 45 -4.05 -8.65 6.97
C ASN A 45 -4.22 -9.41 5.65
N GLU A 46 -4.65 -8.74 4.57
CA GLU A 46 -4.80 -9.36 3.25
C GLU A 46 -3.48 -9.91 2.71
N VAL A 47 -2.36 -9.18 2.90
CA VAL A 47 -1.02 -9.67 2.55
C VAL A 47 -0.68 -10.92 3.37
N GLY A 48 -0.97 -10.92 4.68
CA GLY A 48 -0.76 -12.07 5.54
C GLY A 48 -1.55 -13.31 5.09
N GLU A 49 -2.82 -13.15 4.71
CA GLU A 49 -3.65 -14.23 4.19
C GLU A 49 -3.16 -14.73 2.82
N LEU A 50 -2.77 -13.82 1.93
CA LEU A 50 -2.20 -14.19 0.64
C LEU A 50 -0.91 -15.00 0.79
N MET A 51 0.00 -14.57 1.68
CA MET A 51 1.24 -15.31 1.97
C MET A 51 0.96 -16.71 2.51
N LYS A 52 -0.04 -16.88 3.39
CA LYS A 52 -0.47 -18.19 3.88
C LYS A 52 -1.01 -19.06 2.74
N ALA A 53 -1.81 -18.50 1.83
CA ALA A 53 -2.36 -19.22 0.69
C ALA A 53 -1.26 -19.69 -0.28
N VAL A 54 -0.30 -18.80 -0.59
CA VAL A 54 0.87 -19.12 -1.44
C VAL A 54 1.73 -20.20 -0.78
N SER A 55 2.03 -20.07 0.51
CA SER A 55 2.79 -21.08 1.27
C SER A 55 2.10 -22.45 1.22
N ARG A 56 0.79 -22.51 1.47
CA ARG A 56 0.00 -23.75 1.37
C ARG A 56 0.05 -24.35 -0.04
N ALA A 57 -0.03 -23.54 -1.09
CA ALA A 57 0.05 -24.00 -2.46
C ALA A 57 1.45 -24.51 -2.83
N HIS A 58 2.51 -23.88 -2.30
CA HIS A 58 3.89 -24.33 -2.43
C HIS A 58 4.13 -25.66 -1.70
N SER A 59 3.70 -25.79 -0.44
CA SER A 59 3.80 -27.05 0.33
C SER A 59 3.04 -28.21 -0.32
N ARG A 60 2.01 -27.92 -1.13
CA ARG A 60 1.24 -28.91 -1.88
C ARG A 60 1.79 -29.21 -3.27
N GLY A 61 2.99 -28.70 -3.60
CA GLY A 61 3.66 -28.95 -4.88
C GLY A 61 2.89 -28.42 -6.10
N ARG A 62 2.00 -27.43 -5.91
CA ARG A 62 1.11 -26.94 -6.99
C ARG A 62 1.77 -25.88 -7.88
N PHE A 63 2.88 -25.29 -7.45
CA PHE A 63 3.69 -24.46 -8.32
C PHE A 63 4.74 -25.34 -8.99
N GLN A 64 4.57 -25.63 -10.28
CA GLN A 64 5.72 -26.04 -11.08
C GLN A 64 6.61 -24.81 -11.18
N THR A 65 7.83 -24.90 -10.64
CA THR A 65 8.87 -23.91 -10.88
C THR A 65 8.99 -23.73 -12.38
N TYR A 66 8.67 -22.53 -12.89
CA TYR A 66 8.99 -22.17 -14.25
C TYR A 66 10.51 -22.12 -14.33
N SER A 67 11.11 -23.22 -14.78
CA SER A 67 12.51 -23.27 -15.18
C SER A 67 12.57 -22.70 -16.58
N GLY A 68 12.74 -21.38 -16.67
CA GLY A 68 13.31 -20.74 -17.85
C GLY A 68 14.76 -21.15 -18.03
#